data_AF-A0A972I2Q2-F1
#
_entry.id   AF-A0A972I2Q2-F1
#
_cell.length_a   1.000
_cell.length_b   1.000
_cell.length_c   1.000
_cell.angle_alpha   90.00
_cell.angle_beta   90.00
_cell.angle_gamma   90.00
#
_symmetry.space_group_name_H-M   'P 1'
#
loop_
_entity.id
_entity.type
_entity.pdbx_description
1 polymer ?
#
loop_
_entity_poly.entity_id
_entity_poly.type
_entity_poly.pdbx_seq_one_letter_code
_entity_poly.pdbx_strand_id
1 'polypeptide(L)'
;MEYLLIRAISWFAQVIMLLLMARVILSWFARNPSNTVGKIYQVVIRLTEPIVEPCRNLMSKFNTGMFDFSVLIAFFLVDIVAMVLKLLVSLIF
;
A
#
# COMPACT_ATOMS: atom_id res chain seq x y z
N MET A 1 12.36 20.63 -14.16
CA MET A 1 11.21 19.70 -14.37
C MET A 1 11.36 18.43 -13.55
N GLU A 2 12.55 17.84 -13.51
CA GLU A 2 12.91 16.68 -12.67
C GLU A 2 12.40 16.78 -11.21
N TYR A 3 12.72 17.87 -10.51
CA TYR A 3 12.30 18.08 -9.12
C TYR A 3 10.78 17.99 -8.90
N LEU A 4 9.98 18.51 -9.84
CA LEU A 4 8.52 18.46 -9.76
C LEU A 4 8.01 17.01 -9.90
N LEU A 5 8.60 16.24 -10.82
CA LEU A 5 8.25 14.83 -11.03
C LEU A 5 8.63 13.97 -9.82
N ILE A 6 9.83 14.14 -9.27
CA ILE A 6 10.28 13.43 -8.06
C ILE A 6 9.36 13.71 -6.87
N ARG A 7 8.94 14.97 -6.69
CA ARG A 7 7.97 15.33 -5.63
C ARG A 7 6.61 14.72 -5.86
N ALA A 8 6.10 14.72 -7.09
CA ALA A 8 4.82 14.12 -7.42
C ALA A 8 4.83 12.61 -7.12
N ILE A 9 5.89 11.89 -7.53
CA ILE A 9 6.06 10.46 -7.22
C ILE A 9 6.11 10.25 -5.70
N SER A 10 6.86 11.09 -4.98
CA SER A 10 7.01 10.97 -3.53
C SER A 10 5.67 11.17 -2.80
N TRP A 11 4.90 12.19 -3.18
CA TRP A 11 3.58 12.44 -2.59
C TRP A 11 2.59 11.33 -2.91
N PHE A 12 2.58 10.84 -4.14
CA PHE A 12 1.72 9.72 -4.52
C PHE A 12 2.04 8.46 -3.71
N ALA A 13 3.33 8.09 -3.59
CA ALA A 13 3.76 6.97 -2.78
C ALA A 13 3.40 7.14 -1.29
N GLN A 14 3.55 8.35 -0.73
CA GLN A 14 3.15 8.66 0.64
C GLN A 14 1.65 8.49 0.87
N VAL A 15 0.81 8.89 -0.08
CA VAL A 15 -0.65 8.67 0.01
C VAL A 15 -0.97 7.17 0.04
N ILE A 16 -0.33 6.37 -0.80
CA ILE A 16 -0.49 4.91 -0.79
C ILE A 16 -0.04 4.32 0.54
N MET A 17 1.12 4.73 1.05
CA MET A 17 1.61 4.30 2.36
C MET A 17 0.65 4.66 3.49
N LEU A 18 0.07 5.86 3.45
CA LEU A 18 -0.92 6.29 4.43
C LEU A 18 -2.18 5.40 4.37
N LEU A 19 -2.63 5.02 3.17
CA LEU A 19 -3.74 4.08 3.00
C LEU A 19 -3.41 2.68 3.53
N LEU A 20 -2.20 2.17 3.26
CA LEU A 20 -1.75 0.89 3.81
C LEU A 20 -1.66 0.94 5.34
N MET A 21 -1.17 2.04 5.90
CA MET A 21 -1.10 2.26 7.35
C MET A 21 -2.51 2.33 7.94
N ALA A 22 -3.41 3.07 7.31
CA ALA A 22 -4.81 3.13 7.70
C ALA A 22 -5.46 1.74 7.65
N ARG A 23 -5.14 0.89 6.66
CA ARG A 23 -5.62 -0.50 6.59
C ARG A 23 -5.19 -1.30 7.83
N VAL A 24 -3.93 -1.21 8.23
CA VAL A 24 -3.42 -1.91 9.42
C VAL A 24 -4.11 -1.41 10.68
N ILE A 25 -4.17 -0.10 10.89
CA ILE A 25 -4.80 0.50 12.08
C ILE A 25 -6.29 0.13 12.13
N LEU A 26 -7.02 0.36 11.03
CA LEU A 26 -8.46 0.10 10.97
C LEU A 26 -8.78 -1.39 11.10
N SER A 27 -7.87 -2.31 10.72
CA SER A 27 -8.11 -3.75 10.90
C SER A 27 -8.36 -4.16 12.35
N TRP A 28 -7.79 -3.45 13.32
CA TRP A 28 -7.99 -3.71 14.75
C TRP A 28 -9.34 -3.19 15.26
N PHE A 29 -9.83 -2.10 14.67
CA PHE A 29 -11.09 -1.46 15.07
C PHE A 29 -12.31 -1.95 14.27
N ALA A 30 -12.10 -2.49 13.06
CA ALA A 30 -13.15 -2.93 12.14
C ALA A 30 -13.74 -4.32 12.50
N ARG A 31 -13.93 -4.60 13.80
CA ARG A 31 -14.51 -5.85 14.30
C ARG A 31 -15.96 -6.09 13.84
N ASN A 32 -16.70 -5.01 13.55
CA ASN A 32 -18.07 -5.08 13.03
C ASN A 32 -18.21 -4.32 11.69
N PRO A 33 -18.52 -5.00 10.57
CA PRO A 33 -18.63 -4.40 9.24
C PRO A 33 -19.74 -3.36 9.09
N SER A 34 -20.80 -3.43 9.91
CA SER A 34 -21.98 -2.57 9.77
C SER A 34 -21.80 -1.17 10.37
N ASN A 35 -20.79 -0.98 11.22
CA ASN A 35 -20.47 0.31 11.82
C ASN A 35 -19.73 1.24 10.83
N THR A 36 -19.76 2.55 11.09
CA THR A 36 -19.10 3.56 10.24
C THR A 36 -17.62 3.25 9.99
N VAL A 37 -16.90 2.78 11.01
CA VAL A 37 -15.49 2.36 10.89
C VAL A 37 -15.31 1.18 9.94
N GLY A 38 -16.21 0.19 9.99
CA GLY A 38 -16.20 -0.97 9.08
C GLY A 38 -16.42 -0.57 7.62
N LYS A 39 -17.31 0.39 7.36
CA LYS A 39 -17.53 0.95 6.01
C LYS A 39 -16.29 1.67 5.49
N ILE A 40 -15.65 2.50 6.31
CA ILE A 40 -14.39 3.18 5.96
C ILE A 40 -13.30 2.14 5.67
N TYR A 41 -13.18 1.12 6.52
CA TYR A 41 -12.21 0.04 6.33
C TYR A 41 -12.40 -0.67 4.98
N GLN A 42 -13.64 -0.96 4.57
CA GLN A 42 -13.90 -1.56 3.25
C GLN A 42 -13.46 -0.65 2.09
N VAL A 43 -13.64 0.66 2.20
CA VAL A 43 -13.14 1.60 1.19
C VAL A 43 -11.61 1.56 1.12
N VAL A 44 -10.94 1.58 2.27
CA VAL A 44 -9.47 1.48 2.33
C VAL A 44 -8.97 0.15 1.76
N ILE A 45 -9.64 -0.96 2.06
CA ILE A 45 -9.32 -2.26 1.42
C ILE A 45 -9.44 -2.13 -0.09
N ARG A 46 -10.58 -1.67 -0.63
CA ARG A 46 -10.78 -1.59 -2.08
C ARG A 46 -9.74 -0.73 -2.80
N LEU A 47 -9.30 0.37 -2.18
CA LEU A 47 -8.26 1.23 -2.73
C LEU A 47 -6.86 0.60 -2.68
N THR A 48 -6.58 -0.21 -1.65
CA THR A 48 -5.26 -0.84 -1.45
C THR A 48 -5.15 -2.24 -2.06
N GLU A 49 -6.28 -2.88 -2.40
CA GLU A 49 -6.33 -4.25 -2.90
C GLU A 49 -5.52 -4.48 -4.17
N PRO A 50 -5.50 -3.59 -5.19
CA PRO A 50 -4.67 -3.78 -6.37
C PRO A 50 -3.16 -3.92 -6.07
N ILE A 51 -2.71 -3.41 -4.92
CA ILE A 51 -1.31 -3.47 -4.47
C ILE A 51 -1.10 -4.67 -3.53
N VAL A 52 -2.05 -4.90 -2.63
CA VAL A 52 -1.95 -5.95 -1.59
C VAL A 52 -2.26 -7.34 -2.16
N GLU A 53 -3.18 -7.47 -3.12
CA GLU A 53 -3.58 -8.76 -3.71
C GLU A 53 -2.40 -9.47 -4.40
N PRO A 54 -1.59 -8.81 -5.25
CA PRO A 54 -0.37 -9.44 -5.79
C PRO A 54 0.59 -9.90 -4.69
N CYS A 55 0.76 -9.10 -3.64
CA CYS A 55 1.60 -9.46 -2.49
C CYS A 55 1.05 -10.69 -1.76
N ARG A 56 -0.27 -10.76 -1.60
CA ARG A 56 -0.98 -11.89 -0.98
C ARG A 56 -0.88 -13.16 -1.82
N ASN A 57 -0.97 -13.05 -3.15
CA ASN A 57 -0.81 -14.17 -4.08
C ASN A 57 0.64 -14.68 -4.11
N LEU A 58 1.63 -13.82 -3.88
CA LEU A 58 3.02 -14.24 -3.71
C LEU A 58 3.21 -15.01 -2.39
N MET A 59 2.64 -14.48 -1.31
CA MET A 59 2.68 -15.06 0.03
C MET A 59 1.91 -16.37 0.17
N SER A 60 0.80 -16.56 -0.53
CA SER A 60 -0.01 -17.77 -0.43
C SER A 60 0.78 -19.03 -0.79
N LYS A 61 1.83 -18.89 -1.61
CA LYS A 61 2.79 -19.96 -1.94
C LYS A 61 3.70 -20.36 -0.77
N PHE A 62 3.89 -19.47 0.20
CA PHE A 62 4.77 -19.66 1.36
C PHE A 62 4.02 -20.07 2.65
N ASN A 63 2.71 -20.35 2.55
CA ASN A 63 1.86 -20.84 3.63
C ASN A 63 1.89 -19.99 4.92
N THR A 64 1.87 -18.67 4.78
CA THR A 64 2.08 -17.68 5.85
C THR A 64 0.97 -17.53 6.90
N GLY A 65 0.03 -18.48 7.00
CA GLY A 65 -0.99 -18.51 8.06
C GLY A 65 -1.96 -17.32 8.03
N MET A 66 -2.56 -17.01 9.19
CA MET A 66 -3.63 -16.01 9.36
C MET A 66 -3.12 -14.55 9.45
N PHE A 67 -1.80 -14.33 9.41
CA PHE A 67 -1.21 -13.00 9.50
C PHE A 67 -1.11 -12.37 8.11
N ASP A 68 -1.67 -11.17 7.98
CA ASP A 68 -1.67 -10.39 6.74
C ASP A 68 -0.32 -9.70 6.47
N PHE A 69 0.79 -10.46 6.46
CA PHE A 69 2.12 -9.92 6.09
C PHE A 69 2.15 -9.37 4.64
N SER A 70 1.14 -9.69 3.83
CA SER A 70 0.90 -9.11 2.51
C SER A 70 0.90 -7.57 2.55
N VAL A 71 0.37 -6.96 3.62
CA VAL A 71 0.35 -5.50 3.77
C VAL A 71 1.76 -4.97 4.05
N LEU A 72 2.56 -5.68 4.86
CA LEU A 72 3.97 -5.33 5.10
C LEU A 72 4.79 -5.40 3.81
N ILE A 73 4.60 -6.45 3.01
CA ILE A 73 5.24 -6.58 1.70
C ILE A 73 4.79 -5.45 0.76
N ALA A 74 3.51 -5.06 0.81
CA ALA A 74 3.01 -3.95 0.02
C ALA A 74 3.69 -2.62 0.38
N PHE A 75 4.02 -2.36 1.65
CA PHE A 75 4.83 -1.19 2.03
C PHE A 75 6.19 -1.19 1.32
N PHE A 76 6.93 -2.30 1.41
CA PHE A 76 8.22 -2.42 0.75
C PHE A 76 8.11 -2.30 -0.77
N LEU A 77 7.09 -2.89 -1.37
CA LEU A 77 6.86 -2.82 -2.81
C LEU A 77 6.65 -1.36 -3.26
N VAL A 78 5.84 -0.61 -2.53
CA VAL A 78 5.58 0.81 -2.84
C VAL A 78 6.85 1.64 -2.72
N ASP A 79 7.66 1.41 -1.68
CA ASP A 79 8.96 2.08 -1.50
C ASP A 79 9.94 1.79 -2.64
N ILE A 80 10.08 0.52 -3.01
CA ILE A 80 10.97 0.09 -4.09
C ILE A 80 10.51 0.70 -5.41
N VAL A 81 9.21 0.63 -5.73
CA VAL A 81 8.67 1.22 -6.96
C VAL A 81 8.90 2.73 -6.99
N ALA A 82 8.63 3.43 -5.89
CA ALA A 82 8.87 4.88 -5.82
C ALA A 82 10.36 5.22 -5.98
N MET A 83 11.26 4.43 -5.38
CA MET A 83 12.70 4.60 -5.52
C MET A 83 13.15 4.40 -6.97
N VAL A 84 12.71 3.32 -7.62
CA VAL A 84 13.03 3.02 -9.03
C VAL A 84 12.52 4.13 -9.94
N LEU A 85 11.27 4.59 -9.76
CA LEU A 85 10.72 5.68 -10.58
C LEU A 85 11.50 6.99 -10.41
N LYS A 86 11.88 7.36 -9.19
CA LYS A 86 12.71 8.55 -8.94
C LYS A 86 14.08 8.44 -9.60
N LEU A 87 14.70 7.26 -9.51
CA LEU A 87 15.99 7.00 -10.15
C LEU A 87 15.89 7.10 -11.67
N LEU A 88 14.87 6.51 -12.28
CA LEU A 88 14.64 6.61 -13.73
C LEU A 88 14.43 8.07 -14.16
N VAL A 89 13.65 8.85 -13.40
CA VAL A 89 13.48 10.29 -13.68
C VAL A 89 14.82 11.01 -13.62
N SER A 90 15.64 10.74 -12.60
CA SER A 90 16.96 11.38 -12.44
C SER A 90 17.99 10.94 -13.48
N LEU A 91 17.81 9.76 -14.10
CA LEU A 91 18.66 9.31 -15.21
C LEU A 91 18.28 9.93 -16.56
N ILE A 92 17.01 10.31 -16.75
CA ILE A 92 16.48 10.78 -18.04
C ILE A 92 16.57 12.31 -18.18
N PHE A 93 16.41 13.05 -17.08
CA PHE A 93 16.38 14.51 -17.06
C PHE A 93 17.69 15.10 -16.54
#